data_AF-A0A183HV40-F1
#
_entry.id   AF-A0A183HV40-F1
#
_cell.length_a   1.000
_cell.length_b   1.000
_cell.length_c   1.000
_cell.angle_alpha   90.00
_cell.angle_beta   90.00
_cell.angle_gamma   90.00
#
_symmetry.space_group_name_H-M   'P 1'
#
loop_
_entity.id
_entity.type
_entity.pdbx_description
1 polymer ?
#
loop_
_entity_poly.entity_id
_entity_poly.type
_entity_poly.pdbx_seq_one_letter_code
_entity_poly.pdbx_strand_id
1 'polypeptide(L)' 'MQNWAKQPVSIGYNCEHIHTISHEIGHALGFLHTHTRADRDQYIWIKFSNIQV' A
#
# COMPACT_ATOMS: atom_id res chain seq x y z
N MET A 1 -15.74 1.26 -27.33
CA MET A 1 -14.56 0.79 -26.58
C MET A 1 -14.52 1.59 -25.28
N GLN A 2 -14.50 0.92 -24.14
CA GLN A 2 -14.61 1.57 -22.82
C GLN A 2 -13.38 2.48 -22.59
N ASN A 3 -13.59 3.77 -22.37
CA ASN A 3 -12.52 4.71 -22.04
C ASN A 3 -12.26 4.67 -20.52
N TRP A 4 -11.33 3.83 -20.07
CA TRP A 4 -10.86 3.88 -18.69
C TRP A 4 -9.88 5.04 -18.51
N ALA A 5 -10.05 5.80 -17.43
CA ALA A 5 -9.07 6.81 -17.05
C ALA A 5 -7.75 6.15 -16.66
N LYS A 6 -6.63 6.84 -16.89
CA LYS A 6 -5.32 6.39 -16.42
C LYS A 6 -5.26 6.43 -14.90
N GLN A 7 -4.74 5.38 -14.28
CA GLN A 7 -4.42 5.33 -12.85
C GLN A 7 -2.89 5.35 -12.69
N PRO A 8 -2.27 6.51 -12.43
CA PRO A 8 -0.81 6.59 -12.30
C PRO A 8 -0.33 5.91 -11.01
N VAL A 9 0.83 5.26 -11.09
CA VAL A 9 1.60 4.78 -9.93
C VAL A 9 2.90 5.59 -9.89
N SER A 10 3.21 6.18 -8.73
CA SER A 10 4.38 7.05 -8.56
C SER A 10 5.58 6.25 -8.05
N ILE A 11 6.68 6.25 -8.80
CA ILE A 11 7.96 5.66 -8.38
C ILE A 11 9.00 6.78 -8.40
N GLY A 12 9.40 7.22 -7.21
CA GLY A 12 10.42 8.26 -7.01
C GLY A 12 11.82 7.68 -6.81
N TYR A 13 12.79 8.57 -6.58
CA TYR A 13 14.15 8.21 -6.20
C TYR A 13 14.15 7.36 -4.91
N ASN A 14 14.90 6.26 -4.92
CA ASN A 14 14.99 5.26 -3.84
C ASN A 14 13.72 4.39 -3.68
N CYS A 15 12.79 4.40 -4.64
CA CYS A 15 11.61 3.53 -4.70
C CYS A 15 11.62 2.55 -5.88
N GLU A 16 12.66 2.59 -6.72
CA GLU A 16 12.80 1.80 -7.95
C GLU A 16 13.16 0.31 -7.72
N HIS A 17 13.15 -0.16 -6.49
CA HIS A 17 13.40 -1.55 -6.16
C HIS A 17 12.22 -2.45 -6.54
N ILE A 18 12.51 -3.68 -6.98
CA ILE A 18 11.49 -4.65 -7.43
C ILE A 18 10.38 -4.88 -6.40
N HIS A 19 10.72 -4.94 -5.11
CA HIS A 19 9.75 -5.16 -4.04
C HIS A 19 8.83 -3.95 -3.85
N THR A 20 9.34 -2.73 -3.96
CA THR A 20 8.56 -1.50 -3.85
C THR A 20 7.60 -1.35 -5.03
N ILE A 21 8.09 -1.55 -6.26
CA ILE A 21 7.25 -1.50 -7.46
C ILE A 21 6.15 -2.56 -7.40
N SER A 22 6.47 -3.78 -6.94
CA SER A 22 5.49 -4.86 -6.80
C SER A 22 4.42 -4.54 -5.75
N HIS A 23 4.80 -3.89 -4.65
CA HIS A 23 3.89 -3.41 -3.61
C HIS A 23 2.91 -2.36 -4.15
N GLU A 24 3.40 -1.37 -4.90
CA GLU A 24 2.55 -0.33 -5.50
C GLU A 24 1.62 -0.86 -6.61
N ILE A 25 2.07 -1.87 -7.38
CA ILE A 25 1.17 -2.59 -8.30
C ILE A 25 0.07 -3.32 -7.52
N GLY A 26 0.39 -3.91 -6.36
CA GLY A 26 -0.59 -4.48 -5.44
C GLY A 26 -1.68 -3.47 -5.06
N HIS A 27 -1.30 -2.24 -4.73
CA HIS A 27 -2.26 -1.15 -4.50
C HIS A 27 -3.12 -0.85 -5.73
N ALA A 28 -2.53 -0.83 -6.92
CA ALA A 28 -3.29 -0.63 -8.16
C ALA A 28 -4.29 -1.76 -8.47
N LEU A 29 -4.02 -2.99 -8.02
CA LEU A 29 -4.92 -4.14 -8.09
C LEU A 29 -6.00 -4.15 -6.99
N GLY A 30 -5.92 -3.25 -6.01
CA GLY A 30 -6.89 -3.10 -4.93
C GLY A 30 -6.49 -3.71 -3.58
N PHE A 31 -5.23 -4.12 -3.40
CA PHE A 31 -4.76 -4.56 -2.09
C PHE A 31 -4.51 -3.36 -1.17
N LEU A 32 -4.95 -3.48 0.10
CA LEU A 32 -4.61 -2.55 1.17
C LEU A 32 -3.39 -3.05 1.95
N HIS A 33 -2.82 -2.21 2.82
CA HIS A 33 -1.77 -2.67 3.73
C HIS A 33 -2.32 -3.75 4.67
N THR A 34 -1.60 -4.87 4.83
CA THR A 34 -2.09 -6.02 5.59
C THR A 34 -2.47 -5.70 7.04
N HIS A 35 -1.77 -4.75 7.67
CA HIS A 35 -2.05 -4.32 9.04
C HIS A 35 -3.38 -3.54 9.21
N THR A 36 -4.09 -3.23 8.12
CA THR A 36 -5.41 -2.58 8.12
C THR A 36 -6.56 -3.56 7.96
N ARG A 37 -6.30 -4.87 7.93
CA ARG A 37 -7.36 -5.88 7.92
C ARG A 37 -8.26 -5.74 9.15
N ALA A 38 -9.54 -6.09 8.99
CA ALA A 38 -10.53 -6.03 10.07
C ALA A 38 -10.18 -6.92 11.27
N ASP A 39 -9.43 -8.01 11.05
CA ASP A 39 -9.01 -8.96 12.08
C ASP A 39 -7.60 -8.68 12.64
N ARG A 40 -6.95 -7.57 12.26
CA ARG A 40 -5.55 -7.31 12.60
C ARG A 40 -5.28 -7.30 14.11
N ASP A 41 -6.24 -6.87 14.92
CA ASP A 41 -6.12 -6.80 16.40
C ASP A 41 -5.99 -8.19 17.05
N GLN A 42 -6.25 -9.27 16.32
CA GLN A 42 -5.98 -10.64 16.76
C GLN A 42 -4.51 -11.04 16.62
N TYR A 43 -3.72 -10.31 15.81
CA TYR A 43 -2.35 -10.69 15.43
C TYR A 43 -1.30 -9.66 15.84
N ILE A 44 -1.65 -8.38 15.85
CA ILE A 44 -0.72 -7.27 16.14
C ILE A 44 -1.39 -6.22 17.03
N TRP A 45 -0.57 -5.48 17.78
CA TRP A 45 -0.99 -4.30 18.54
C TRP A 45 -0.26 -3.05 18.03
N ILE A 46 -1.01 -2.01 17.68
CA ILE A 46 -0.45 -0.72 17.25
C ILE A 46 -0.23 0.17 18.49
N LYS A 47 1.03 0.50 18.80
CA LYS A 47 1.35 1.52 19.80
C LYS A 47 1.22 2.92 19.20
N PHE A 48 -0.01 3.42 19.15
CA PHE A 48 -0.32 4.72 18.52
C PHE A 48 0.49 5.89 19.08
N SER A 49 0.93 5.83 20.35
CA SER A 49 1.82 6.82 20.96
C SER A 49 3.17 6.98 20.27
N ASN A 50 3.60 5.99 19.47
CA ASN A 50 4.90 5.98 18.79
C ASN A 50 4.79 6.40 17.31
N ILE A 51 3.59 6.71 16.83
CA ILE A 51 3.37 7.15 15.45
C ILE A 51 3.71 8.64 15.37
N GLN A 52 4.58 9.00 14.43
CA GLN A 52 4.89 10.39 14.13
C GLN A 52 3.69 11.05 13.43
N VAL A 53 3.41 12.29 13.81
CA VAL A 53 2.40 13.15 13.17
C VAL A 53 2.99 13.96 12.03
#